data_AF-A0A126Q0E5-F1
#
_entry.id   AF-A0A126Q0E5-F1
#
_cell.length_a   1.000
_cell.length_b   1.000
_cell.length_c   1.000
_cell.angle_alpha   90.00
_cell.angle_beta   90.00
_cell.angle_gamma   90.00
#
_symmetry.space_group_name_H-M   'P 1'
#
loop_
_entity.id
_entity.type
_entity.pdbx_description
1 polymer ?
#
loop_
_entity_poly.entity_id
_entity_poly.type
_entity_poly.pdbx_seq_one_letter_code
_entity_poly.pdbx_strand_id
1 'polypeptide(L)' 'MSVKIRNFGNDRVVHSKTELVDCLVNNYKNNSVSLQYVTPSGATCIDFIDVSLDGTVTMSYGDKHFDSTKYFFA' A
#
# COMPACT_ATOMS: atom_id res chain seq x y z
N MET A 1 -12.29 4.23 6.39
CA MET A 1 -11.41 3.06 6.12
C MET A 1 -9.97 3.49 6.36
N SER A 2 -9.10 2.62 6.87
CA SER A 2 -7.66 2.90 6.97
C SER A 2 -6.86 1.75 6.40
N VAL A 3 -5.66 2.08 5.91
CA VAL A 3 -4.70 1.12 5.39
C VAL A 3 -3.46 1.21 6.25
N LYS A 4 -2.93 0.06 6.64
CA LYS A 4 -1.68 -0.02 7.39
C LYS A 4 -0.57 -0.47 6.44
N ILE A 5 0.38 0.43 6.18
CA ILE A 5 1.64 0.12 5.52
C ILE A 5 2.54 -0.54 6.56
N ARG A 6 2.94 -1.79 6.33
CA ARG A 6 3.80 -2.55 7.22
C ARG A 6 5.21 -2.61 6.65
N ASN A 7 6.18 -2.19 7.46
CA ASN A 7 7.59 -2.13 7.09
C ASN A 7 8.49 -2.42 8.31
N PHE A 8 8.60 -3.70 8.70
CA PHE A 8 9.53 -4.23 9.71
C PHE A 8 9.85 -3.28 10.90
N GLY A 9 8.82 -2.82 11.62
CA GLY A 9 8.97 -1.94 12.79
C GLY A 9 8.66 -0.46 12.54
N ASN A 10 8.55 -0.04 11.27
CA ASN A 10 8.14 1.30 10.84
C ASN A 10 6.74 1.26 10.20
N ASP A 11 5.80 0.64 10.90
CA ASP A 11 4.41 0.55 10.47
C ASP A 11 3.77 1.94 10.47
N ARG A 12 3.02 2.26 9.41
CA ARG A 12 2.31 3.53 9.26
C ARG A 12 0.86 3.30 8.87
N VAL A 13 -0.06 4.02 9.51
CA VAL A 13 -1.48 4.00 9.14
C VAL A 13 -1.77 5.24 8.31
N VAL A 14 -2.50 5.04 7.21
CA VAL A 14 -2.94 6.10 6.30
C VAL A 14 -4.46 6.02 6.12
N HIS A 15 -5.09 7.16 5.87
CA HIS A 15 -6.55 7.32 5.89
C HIS A 15 -7.14 7.75 4.54
N SER A 16 -6.29 8.04 3.55
CA SER A 16 -6.74 8.39 2.20
C SER A 16 -5.84 7.80 1.12
N LYS A 17 -6.41 7.70 -0.09
CA LYS A 17 -5.69 7.28 -1.31
C LYS A 17 -4.47 8.16 -1.57
N THR A 18 -4.64 9.48 -1.49
CA THR A 18 -3.57 10.45 -1.72
C THR A 18 -2.44 10.26 -0.72
N GLU A 19 -2.78 10.15 0.57
CA GLU A 19 -1.80 9.92 1.63
C GLU A 19 -1.05 8.60 1.44
N LEU A 20 -1.72 7.53 1.01
CA LEU A 20 -1.08 6.25 0.72
C LEU A 20 -0.03 6.39 -0.39
N VAL A 21 -0.40 6.99 -1.52
CA VAL A 21 0.52 7.15 -2.67
C VAL A 21 1.68 8.06 -2.29
N ASP A 22 1.40 9.20 -1.66
CA ASP A 22 2.44 10.14 -1.22
C ASP A 22 3.40 9.48 -0.22
N CYS A 23 2.87 8.66 0.70
CA CYS A 23 3.71 7.94 1.65
C CYS A 23 4.62 6.93 0.95
N LEU A 24 4.07 6.10 0.05
CA LEU A 24 4.82 5.09 -0.70
C LEU A 24 5.95 5.73 -1.51
N VAL A 25 5.64 6.75 -2.30
CA VAL A 25 6.60 7.39 -3.21
C VAL A 25 7.66 8.20 -2.47
N ASN A 26 7.34 8.85 -1.35
CA ASN A 26 8.31 9.71 -0.67
C ASN A 26 9.13 8.98 0.41
N ASN A 27 8.56 7.99 1.09
CA ASN A 27 9.19 7.38 2.28
C ASN A 27 9.64 5.94 2.09
N TYR A 28 9.18 5.26 1.04
CA TYR A 28 9.45 3.84 0.83
C TYR A 28 10.15 3.54 -0.50
N LYS A 29 10.83 4.52 -1.12
CA LYS A 29 11.63 4.30 -2.34
C LYS A 29 12.63 3.16 -2.18
N ASN A 30 12.77 2.35 -3.22
CA ASN A 30 13.66 1.20 -3.26
C ASN A 30 13.42 0.20 -2.11
N ASN A 31 12.17 0.07 -1.66
CA ASN A 31 11.76 -0.87 -0.62
C ASN A 31 10.51 -1.64 -1.02
N SER A 32 10.36 -2.81 -0.40
CA SER A 32 9.15 -3.63 -0.45
C SER A 32 8.39 -3.47 0.87
N VAL A 33 7.08 -3.24 0.78
CA VAL A 33 6.19 -3.09 1.93
C VAL A 33 4.97 -3.99 1.75
N SER A 34 4.23 -4.22 2.83
CA SER A 34 2.91 -4.85 2.72
C SER A 34 1.81 -3.89 3.16
N LEU A 35 0.70 -3.90 2.45
CA LEU A 35 -0.49 -3.12 2.75
C LEU A 35 -1.52 -4.02 3.38
N GLN A 36 -1.84 -3.76 4.64
CA GLN A 36 -2.92 -4.41 5.35
C GLN A 36 -4.17 -3.53 5.33
N TYR A 37 -5.29 -4.07 4.89
CA TYR A 37 -6.57 -3.36 4.79
C TYR A 37 -7.73 -4.30 5.10
N VAL A 38 -8.89 -3.72 5.36
CA VAL A 38 -10.15 -4.44 5.59
C VAL A 38 -11.04 -4.23 4.38
N THR A 39 -11.65 -5.29 3.88
CA THR A 39 -12.63 -5.24 2.78
C THR A 39 -14.03 -4.85 3.29
N PRO A 40 -14.96 -4.45 2.42
CA PRO A 40 -16.33 -4.10 2.85
C PRO A 40 -17.06 -5.25 3.56
N SER A 41 -16.69 -6.50 3.28
CA SER A 41 -17.22 -7.68 3.98
C SER A 41 -16.63 -7.90 5.39
N GLY A 42 -15.67 -7.07 5.81
CA GLY A 42 -14.96 -7.19 7.08
C GLY A 42 -13.74 -8.11 7.04
N ALA A 43 -13.41 -8.73 5.90
CA ALA A 43 -12.23 -9.58 5.79
C ALA A 43 -10.94 -8.74 5.77
N THR A 44 -9.93 -9.17 6.53
CA THR A 44 -8.59 -8.55 6.52
C THR A 44 -7.76 -9.14 5.38
N CYS A 45 -7.20 -8.27 4.55
CA CYS A 45 -6.38 -8.63 3.40
C CYS A 45 -4.99 -8.00 3.54
N ILE A 46 -4.00 -8.65 2.92
CA ILE A 46 -2.63 -8.17 2.85
C ILE A 46 -2.17 -8.27 1.39
N ASP A 47 -1.77 -7.13 0.83
CA ASP A 47 -1.13 -7.06 -0.48
C ASP A 47 0.35 -6.69 -0.30
N PHE A 48 1.23 -7.23 -1.14
CA PHE A 48 2.67 -6.94 -1.12
C PHE A 48 3.00 -6.01 -2.28
N ILE A 49 3.74 -4.93 -1.99
CA ILE A 49 4.01 -3.82 -2.88
C ILE A 49 5.51 -3.56 -2.95
N ASP A 50 6.03 -3.42 -4.16
CA ASP A 50 7.39 -2.97 -4.41
C ASP A 50 7.38 -1.52 -4.91
N VAL A 51 8.21 -0.69 -4.29
CA VAL A 51 8.40 0.70 -4.68
C VAL A 51 9.81 0.84 -5.25
N SER A 52 9.89 1.14 -6.54
CA SER A 52 11.15 1.35 -7.25
C SER A 52 11.81 2.68 -6.85
N LEU A 53 13.08 2.84 -7.24
CA LEU A 53 13.88 4.03 -6.89
C LEU A 53 13.30 5.33 -7.48
N ASP A 54 12.67 5.24 -8.65
CA ASP A 54 11.97 6.34 -9.34
C ASP A 54 10.61 6.69 -8.71
N GLY A 55 10.15 5.89 -7.74
CA GLY A 55 8.83 6.02 -7.12
C GLY A 55 7.73 5.22 -7.82
N THR A 56 8.06 4.42 -8.85
CA THR A 56 7.09 3.51 -9.47
C THR A 56 6.64 2.46 -8.46
N VAL A 57 5.31 2.34 -8.29
CA VAL A 57 4.70 1.39 -7.34
C VAL A 57 4.12 0.22 -8.11
N THR A 58 4.48 -0.99 -7.72
CA THR A 58 4.04 -2.24 -8.36
C THR A 58 3.61 -3.28 -7.33
N MET A 59 2.78 -4.23 -7.72
CA MET A 59 2.49 -5.38 -6.86
C MET A 59 3.71 -6.30 -6.87
N SER A 60 4.19 -6.72 -5.70
CA SER A 60 5.36 -7.62 -5.61
C SER A 60 5.06 -9.02 -6.20
N TYR A 61 3.79 -9.39 -6.27
CA TYR A 61 3.36 -10.69 -6.78
C TYR A 61 2.27 -10.54 -7.85
N GLY A 62 2.51 -11.22 -8.98
CA GLY A 62 1.61 -11.30 -10.12
C GLY A 62 1.73 -10.11 -11.08
N ASP A 63 1.20 -10.28 -12.29
CA ASP A 63 1.25 -9.29 -13.38
C ASP A 63 0.23 -8.15 -13.20
N LYS A 64 -0.01 -7.74 -11.95
CA LYS A 64 -1.06 -6.78 -11.61
C LYS A 64 -0.46 -5.40 -11.38
N HIS A 65 -1.04 -4.40 -12.05
CA HIS A 65 -0.76 -3.01 -11.76
C HIS A 65 -1.26 -2.64 -10.36
N PHE A 66 -0.49 -1.80 -9.69
CA PHE A 66 -0.91 -1.21 -8.43
C PHE A 66 -2.08 -0.24 -8.66
N ASP A 67 -3.21 -0.51 -8.01
CA ASP A 67 -4.37 0.37 -7.99
C ASP A 67 -4.70 0.77 -6.56
N SER A 68 -4.44 2.03 -6.24
CA SER A 68 -4.67 2.58 -4.90
C SER A 68 -6.16 2.80 -4.56
N THR A 69 -7.06 2.78 -5.55
CA THR A 69 -8.51 2.92 -5.31
C THR A 69 -9.10 1.71 -4.61
N LYS A 70 -8.50 0.53 -4.80
CA LYS A 70 -8.89 -0.72 -4.15
C LYS A 70 -8.95 -0.64 -2.62
N TYR A 71 -8.12 0.21 -2.01
CA TYR A 71 -7.98 0.24 -0.55
C TYR A 71 -8.88 1.26 0.14
N PHE A 72 -9.46 2.18 -0.63
CA PHE A 72 -10.32 3.25 -0.14
C PHE A 72 -11.60 3.25 -0.96
N PHE A 73 -12.50 2.34 -0.60
CA PHE A 73 -13.85 2.32 -1.15
C PHE A 73 -14.57 3.62 -0.76
N ALA A 74 -15.19 4.27 -1.74
CA ALA A 74 -16.13 5.37 -1.54
C ALA A 74 -17.51 4.83 -1.15
#